data_AF-A0A970GV65-F1
#
_entry.id   AF-A0A970GV65-F1
#
_cell.length_a   1.000
_cell.length_b   1.000
_cell.length_c   1.000
_cell.angle_alpha   90.00
_cell.angle_beta   90.00
_cell.angle_gamma   90.00
#
_symmetry.space_group_name_H-M   'P 1'
#
loop_
_entity.id
_entity.type
_entity.pdbx_description
1 polymer ?
#
loop_
_entity_poly.entity_id
_entity_poly.type
_entity_poly.pdbx_seq_one_letter_code
_entity_poly.pdbx_strand_id
1 'polypeptide(L)' 'VEVLPEEGIDPAMLDSVRAWVRPRLPVAEFLETYSRAGGTHHSALVPGAAPEALAAFGRFCGLEVVVIG' A
#
# COMPACT_ATOMS: atom_id res chain seq x y z
N VAL A 1 5.45 6.18 -3.86
CA VAL A 1 5.27 6.41 -2.41
C VAL A 1 6.63 6.70 -1.81
N GLU A 2 6.68 7.46 -0.73
CA GLU A 2 7.93 7.76 -0.03
C GLU A 2 8.13 6.73 1.08
N VAL A 3 9.31 6.11 1.15
CA VAL A 3 9.69 5.23 2.27
C VAL A 3 10.40 6.10 3.30
N LEU A 4 9.94 6.04 4.54
CA LEU A 4 10.43 6.87 5.64
C LEU A 4 11.56 6.15 6.40
N PRO A 5 12.48 6.91 7.02
CA PRO A 5 13.42 6.31 7.96
C PRO A 5 12.68 5.69 9.14
N GLU A 6 13.32 4.72 9.77
CA GLU A 6 12.82 4.09 10.98
C GLU A 6 13.31 4.83 12.23
N GLU A 7 12.39 5.15 13.15
CA GLU A 7 12.67 5.82 14.42
C GLU A 7 11.96 5.10 15.57
N GLY A 8 12.63 4.94 16.72
CA GLY A 8 12.01 4.40 17.94
C GLY A 8 11.57 2.94 17.85
N ILE A 9 12.51 2.02 17.60
CA ILE A 9 12.23 0.59 17.42
C ILE A 9 11.93 -0.07 18.77
N ASP A 10 10.78 -0.74 18.86
CA ASP A 10 10.50 -1.65 19.97
C ASP A 10 11.50 -2.83 19.95
N PRO A 11 12.16 -3.20 21.06
CA PRO A 11 13.07 -4.34 21.08
C PRO A 11 12.48 -5.66 20.56
N ALA A 12 11.17 -5.89 20.75
CA ALA A 12 10.49 -7.10 20.25
C ALA A 12 10.43 -7.19 18.72
N MET A 13 10.78 -6.10 18.04
CA MET A 13 10.58 -5.87 16.63
C MET A 13 11.90 -5.90 15.83
N LEU A 14 13.06 -6.06 16.50
CA LEU A 14 14.39 -6.01 15.86
C LEU A 14 14.61 -7.06 14.76
N ASP A 15 14.01 -8.24 14.89
CA ASP A 15 14.21 -9.36 13.95
C ASP A 15 13.14 -9.46 12.85
N SER A 16 12.35 -8.40 12.62
CA SER A 16 11.32 -8.40 11.56
C SER A 16 11.60 -7.38 10.47
N VAL A 17 11.38 -7.80 9.22
CA VAL A 17 11.39 -6.90 8.06
C VAL A 17 10.20 -5.95 8.14
N ARG A 18 10.47 -4.66 7.96
CA ARG A 18 9.52 -3.57 8.18
C ARG A 18 9.84 -2.39 7.27
N ALA A 19 8.81 -1.62 6.95
CA ALA A 19 8.93 -0.39 6.19
C ALA A 19 7.83 0.58 6.61
N TRP A 20 8.21 1.84 6.78
CA TRP A 20 7.26 2.94 6.97
C TRP A 20 7.05 3.63 5.63
N VAL A 21 5.81 3.70 5.17
CA VAL A 21 5.48 4.23 3.84
C VAL A 21 4.49 5.38 4.00
N ARG A 22 4.84 6.55 3.44
CA ARG A 22 3.92 7.69 3.37
C ARG A 22 3.05 7.59 2.10
N PRO A 23 1.72 7.47 2.23
CA PRO A 23 0.80 7.56 1.10
C PRO A 23 0.73 8.99 0.55
N ARG A 24 0.19 9.16 -0.65
CA ARG A 24 -0.01 10.49 -1.26
C ARG A 24 -1.11 11.31 -0.59
N LEU A 25 -2.10 10.63 -0.01
CA LEU A 25 -3.18 11.21 0.78
C LEU A 25 -2.81 11.21 2.28
N PRO A 26 -3.47 12.02 3.12
CA PRO A 26 -3.42 11.84 4.57
C PRO A 26 -3.73 10.38 4.95
N VAL A 27 -2.95 9.81 5.87
CA VAL A 27 -3.03 8.38 6.20
C VAL A 27 -4.45 7.95 6.61
N ALA A 28 -5.18 8.80 7.34
CA ALA A 28 -6.55 8.52 7.75
C ALA A 28 -7.50 8.36 6.55
N GLU A 29 -7.42 9.27 5.58
CA GLU A 29 -8.25 9.25 4.37
C GLU A 29 -7.89 8.07 3.45
N PHE A 30 -6.60 7.78 3.33
CA PHE A 30 -6.12 6.59 2.60
C PHE A 30 -6.70 5.31 3.21
N LEU A 31 -6.59 5.14 4.54
CA LEU A 31 -7.06 3.94 5.23
C LEU A 31 -8.59 3.80 5.19
N GLU A 32 -9.33 4.91 5.30
CA GLU A 32 -10.79 4.90 5.16
C GLU A 32 -11.20 4.43 3.76
N THR A 33 -10.58 5.00 2.72
CA THR A 33 -10.87 4.64 1.33
C THR A 33 -10.49 3.18 1.04
N TYR A 34 -9.32 2.74 1.51
CA TYR A 34 -8.86 1.36 1.39
C TYR A 34 -9.83 0.38 2.06
N SER A 35 -10.31 0.71 3.26
CA SER A 35 -11.30 -0.09 3.99
C SER A 35 -12.63 -0.18 3.26
N ARG A 36 -13.16 0.97 2.78
CA ARG A 36 -14.43 1.00 2.02
C ARG A 36 -14.36 0.23 0.70
N ALA A 37 -13.18 0.17 0.08
CA ALA A 37 -12.92 -0.61 -1.13
C ALA A 37 -12.72 -2.13 -0.85
N GLY A 38 -12.80 -2.57 0.40
CA GLY A 38 -12.64 -3.98 0.77
C GLY A 38 -11.18 -4.46 0.84
N GLY A 39 -10.22 -3.55 1.02
CA GLY A 39 -8.81 -3.89 1.15
C GLY A 39 -8.51 -4.80 2.35
N THR A 40 -7.56 -5.73 2.18
CA THR A 40 -7.21 -6.73 3.20
C THR A 40 -5.87 -6.43 3.88
N HIS A 41 -5.52 -7.17 4.94
CA HIS A 41 -4.27 -6.96 5.67
C HIS A 41 -3.02 -7.43 4.91
N HIS A 42 -3.14 -8.37 3.98
CA HIS A 42 -2.04 -8.75 3.09
C HIS A 42 -2.06 -7.87 1.84
N SER A 43 -0.90 -7.34 1.48
CA SER A 43 -0.71 -6.49 0.31
C SER A 43 0.66 -6.74 -0.31
N ALA A 44 0.77 -6.54 -1.62
CA ALA A 44 2.04 -6.59 -2.33
C ALA A 44 2.59 -5.17 -2.49
N LEU A 45 3.74 -4.89 -1.88
CA LEU A 45 4.49 -3.66 -2.13
C LEU A 45 5.41 -3.89 -3.34
N VAL A 46 5.18 -3.16 -4.43
CA VAL A 46 5.94 -3.31 -5.67
C VAL A 46 6.67 -2.00 -6.00
N PRO A 47 7.96 -1.87 -5.66
CA PRO A 47 8.76 -0.70 -6.01
C PRO A 47 8.83 -0.52 -7.53
N GLY A 48 8.64 0.72 -8.00
CA GLY A 48 8.69 1.03 -9.43
C GLY A 48 7.52 0.48 -10.25
N ALA A 49 6.45 -0.01 -9.62
CA ALA A 49 5.25 -0.44 -10.35
C ALA A 49 4.63 0.70 -11.16
N ALA A 50 4.14 0.37 -12.35
CA ALA A 50 3.30 1.23 -13.17
C ALA A 50 1.83 0.94 -12.82
N PRO A 51 1.14 1.81 -12.05
CA PRO A 51 -0.25 1.56 -11.63
C PRO A 51 -1.20 1.36 -12.82
N GLU A 52 -0.91 1.97 -13.96
CA GLU A 52 -1.66 1.81 -15.20
C GLU A 52 -1.57 0.38 -15.74
N ALA A 53 -0.40 -0.26 -15.63
CA ALA A 53 -0.19 -1.63 -16.07
C ALA A 53 -0.92 -2.63 -15.15
N LEU A 54 -0.89 -2.41 -13.83
CA LEU A 54 -1.66 -3.21 -12.87
C LEU A 54 -3.17 -3.07 -13.11
N ALA A 55 -3.64 -1.85 -13.37
CA ALA A 55 -5.03 -1.61 -13.67
C ALA A 55 -5.46 -2.25 -15.00
N ALA A 56 -4.60 -2.21 -16.03
CA ALA A 56 -4.84 -2.90 -17.29
C ALA A 56 -4.91 -4.42 -17.12
N PHE A 57 -4.00 -5.00 -16.34
CA PHE A 57 -4.02 -6.43 -16.01
C PHE A 57 -5.30 -6.84 -15.26
N GLY A 58 -5.70 -6.09 -14.23
CA GLY A 58 -6.94 -6.36 -13.49
C GLY A 58 -8.17 -6.35 -14.39
N ARG A 59 -8.31 -5.33 -15.24
CA ARG A 59 -9.40 -5.25 -16.23
C ARG A 59 -9.36 -6.39 -17.25
N PHE A 60 -8.18 -6.78 -17.73
CA PHE A 60 -8.01 -7.92 -18.63
C PHE A 60 -8.49 -9.23 -17.99
N CYS A 61 -8.27 -9.39 -16.68
CA CYS A 61 -8.78 -10.52 -15.90
C CYS A 61 -10.27 -10.41 -15.52
N GLY A 62 -10.97 -9.34 -15.91
CA GLY A 62 -12.37 -9.12 -15.55
C GLY A 62 -12.57 -8.72 -14.08
N LEU A 63 -11.52 -8.21 -13.42
CA LEU A 63 -11.58 -7.74 -12.03
C LEU A 63 -11.96 -6.25 -11.98
N GLU A 64 -12.72 -5.89 -10.94
CA GLU A 64 -12.87 -4.49 -10.55
C GLU A 64 -11.50 -3.94 -10.10
N VAL A 65 -11.19 -2.71 -10.51
CA VAL A 65 -9.93 -2.03 -10.15
C VAL A 65 -10.26 -0.69 -9.51
N VAL A 66 -9.81 -0.52 -8.28
CA VAL A 66 -9.85 0.74 -7.54
C VAL A 66 -8.43 1.29 -7.44
N VAL A 67 -8.27 2.57 -7.80
CA VAL A 67 -7.00 3.30 -7.64
C VAL A 67 -7.16 4.34 -6.56
N ILE A 68 -6.28 4.31 -5.56
CA ILE A 68 -6.27 5.24 -4.42
C ILE A 68 -4.93 5.97 -4.42
N GLY A 69 -4.92 7.29 -4.56
CA GLY A 69 -3.71 8.09 -4.42
C GLY A 69 -3.73 9.42 -5.14
#